data_AF-A0A3S4GEN9-F1
#
_entry.id   AF-A0A3S4GEN9-F1
#
_cell.length_a   1.000
_cell.length_b   1.000
_cell.length_c   1.000
_cell.angle_alpha   90.00
_cell.angle_beta   90.00
_cell.angle_gamma   90.00
#
_symmetry.space_group_name_H-M   'P 1'
#
loop_
_entity.id
_entity.type
_entity.pdbx_description
1 polymer ?
#
loop_
_entity_poly.entity_id
_entity_poly.type
_entity_poly.pdbx_seq_one_letter_code
_entity_poly.pdbx_strand_id
1 'polypeptide(L)'
;MLRATGEKYRDIARAMGVRVEALSLTAAREAAVEAVCQLNRDVGIPGHLREVVVRKEDIPALAQAALADVCTGGNPREASLADIVGLYQAAW
;
A
#
# COMPACT_ATOMS: atom_id res chain seq x y z
N MET A 1 2.12 -8.48 -4.86
CA MET A 1 1.84 -7.90 -3.53
C MET A 1 1.31 -8.91 -2.52
N LEU A 2 0.37 -9.77 -2.86
CA LEU A 2 -0.42 -10.52 -1.87
C LEU A 2 0.25 -11.69 -1.12
N ARG A 3 1.47 -12.13 -1.47
CA ARG A 3 2.01 -13.40 -0.94
C ARG A 3 2.88 -13.29 0.31
N ALA A 4 3.33 -12.09 0.69
CA ALA A 4 4.30 -11.90 1.78
C ALA A 4 3.67 -11.82 3.19
N THR A 5 2.34 -11.84 3.29
CA THR A 5 1.63 -11.45 4.52
C THR A 5 0.80 -12.56 5.17
N GLY A 6 0.83 -13.78 4.60
CA GLY A 6 0.04 -14.92 5.11
C GLY A 6 -1.45 -14.56 5.21
N GLU A 7 -2.05 -14.82 6.38
CA GLU A 7 -3.46 -14.52 6.69
C GLU A 7 -3.68 -13.09 7.23
N LYS A 8 -2.62 -12.31 7.51
CA LYS A 8 -2.74 -11.05 8.28
C LYS A 8 -3.72 -10.04 7.69
N TYR A 9 -3.88 -10.02 6.37
CA TYR A 9 -4.84 -9.12 5.71
C TYR A 9 -6.29 -9.52 5.98
N ARG A 10 -6.60 -10.81 6.17
CA ARG A 10 -7.93 -11.25 6.61
C ARG A 10 -8.24 -10.68 7.99
N ASP A 11 -7.26 -10.69 8.89
CA ASP A 11 -7.43 -10.13 10.24
C ASP A 11 -7.58 -8.60 10.21
N ILE A 12 -6.82 -7.91 9.36
CA ILE A 12 -6.99 -6.46 9.12
C ILE A 12 -8.40 -6.17 8.59
N ALA A 13 -8.84 -6.86 7.52
CA ALA A 13 -10.18 -6.66 6.96
C ALA A 13 -11.28 -6.88 8.01
N ARG A 14 -11.16 -7.93 8.84
CA ARG A 14 -12.09 -8.18 9.95
C ARG A 14 -12.10 -7.02 10.95
N ALA A 15 -10.93 -6.55 11.36
CA ALA A 15 -10.79 -5.42 12.28
C ALA A 15 -11.34 -4.10 11.71
N MET A 16 -11.30 -3.94 10.39
CA MET A 16 -11.91 -2.82 9.66
C MET A 16 -13.42 -3.00 9.41
N GLY A 17 -14.05 -4.04 9.96
CA GLY A 17 -15.51 -4.24 9.87
C GLY A 17 -15.99 -5.02 8.65
N VAL A 18 -15.08 -5.59 7.85
CA VAL A 18 -15.44 -6.45 6.71
C VAL A 18 -15.81 -7.85 7.23
N ARG A 19 -16.91 -8.42 6.70
CA ARG A 19 -17.26 -9.84 6.90
C ARG A 19 -16.36 -10.72 6.04
N VAL A 20 -15.46 -11.47 6.66
CA VAL A 20 -14.38 -12.22 5.97
C VAL A 20 -14.55 -13.74 6.03
N GLU A 21 -15.59 -14.23 6.71
CA GLU A 21 -15.78 -15.64 7.05
C GLU A 21 -15.96 -16.50 5.79
N ALA A 22 -16.68 -15.98 4.80
CA ALA A 22 -16.95 -16.65 3.53
C ALA A 22 -15.95 -16.29 2.42
N LEU A 23 -14.98 -15.42 2.69
CA LEU A 23 -14.03 -14.97 1.68
C LEU A 23 -12.85 -15.93 1.53
N SER A 24 -12.43 -16.14 0.27
CA SER A 24 -11.12 -16.71 -0.02
C SER A 24 -10.02 -15.78 0.51
N LEU A 25 -8.82 -16.29 0.74
CA LEU A 25 -7.72 -15.46 1.24
C LEU A 25 -7.37 -14.30 0.28
N THR A 26 -7.45 -14.54 -1.04
CA THR A 26 -7.26 -13.48 -2.05
C THR A 26 -8.33 -12.40 -1.92
N ALA A 27 -9.60 -12.78 -1.83
CA ALA A 27 -10.71 -11.83 -1.69
C ALA A 27 -10.63 -11.07 -0.35
N ALA A 28 -10.24 -11.73 0.74
CA ALA A 28 -10.03 -11.08 2.03
C ALA A 28 -8.90 -10.05 1.97
N ARG A 29 -7.84 -10.31 1.19
CA ARG A 29 -6.75 -9.36 0.99
C ARG A 29 -7.17 -8.14 0.17
N GLU A 30 -7.93 -8.36 -0.90
CA GLU A 30 -8.49 -7.27 -1.71
C GLU A 30 -9.45 -6.41 -0.87
N ALA A 31 -10.30 -7.04 -0.07
CA ALA A 31 -11.21 -6.33 0.82
C ALA A 31 -10.49 -5.51 1.89
N ALA A 32 -9.34 -5.97 2.40
CA ALA A 32 -8.52 -5.18 3.32
C ALA A 32 -7.98 -3.91 2.66
N VAL A 33 -7.48 -4.02 1.42
CA VAL A 33 -6.98 -2.87 0.65
C VAL A 33 -8.12 -1.88 0.37
N GLU A 34 -9.28 -2.39 -0.08
CA GLU A 34 -10.44 -1.55 -0.36
C GLU A 34 -10.96 -0.83 0.89
N ALA A 35 -10.97 -1.50 2.05
CA ALA A 35 -11.38 -0.87 3.30
C ALA A 35 -10.47 0.33 3.67
N VAL A 36 -9.16 0.23 3.44
CA VAL A 36 -8.23 1.37 3.63
C VAL A 36 -8.49 2.48 2.62
N CYS A 37 -8.68 2.13 1.34
CA CYS A 37 -9.00 3.11 0.30
C CYS A 37 -10.31 3.85 0.59
N GLN A 38 -11.34 3.14 1.06
CA GLN A 38 -12.62 3.73 1.44
C GLN A 38 -12.45 4.65 2.65
N LEU A 39 -11.74 4.22 3.69
CA LEU A 39 -11.47 5.05 4.86
C LEU A 39 -10.77 6.36 4.48
N ASN A 40 -9.76 6.30 3.60
CA ASN A 40 -9.08 7.51 3.11
C ASN A 40 -10.04 8.49 2.43
N ARG A 41 -11.00 7.99 1.62
CA ARG A 41 -12.03 8.81 1.00
C ARG A 41 -12.98 9.41 2.03
N ASP A 42 -13.42 8.61 3.01
CA ASP A 42 -14.38 9.04 4.04
C ASP A 42 -13.84 10.19 4.90
N VAL A 43 -12.53 10.22 5.14
CA VAL A 43 -11.86 11.26 5.93
C VAL A 43 -11.21 12.37 5.07
N GLY A 44 -11.38 12.33 3.75
CA GLY A 44 -10.95 13.39 2.84
C GLY A 44 -9.44 13.43 2.53
N ILE A 45 -8.74 12.29 2.59
CA ILE A 45 -7.34 12.20 2.16
C ILE A 45 -7.27 12.25 0.62
N PRO A 46 -6.43 13.10 0.01
CA PRO A 46 -6.23 13.14 -1.43
C PRO A 46 -5.79 11.78 -1.99
N GLY A 47 -6.32 11.41 -3.17
CA GLY A 47 -6.11 10.08 -3.73
C GLY A 47 -4.75 9.87 -4.37
N HIS A 48 -4.04 10.96 -4.72
CA HIS A 48 -2.81 10.91 -5.49
C HIS A 48 -1.76 11.89 -4.98
N LEU A 49 -0.49 11.56 -5.16
CA LEU A 49 0.64 12.38 -4.73
C LEU A 49 0.71 13.72 -5.49
N ARG A 50 0.24 13.78 -6.73
CA ARG A 50 0.15 15.05 -7.50
C ARG A 50 -0.76 16.10 -6.86
N GLU A 51 -1.65 15.69 -5.95
CA GLU A 51 -2.55 16.58 -5.21
C GLU A 51 -1.87 17.20 -3.97
N VAL A 52 -0.69 16.69 -3.58
CA VAL A 52 0.03 17.06 -2.34
C VAL A 52 1.50 17.43 -2.60
N VAL A 53 1.74 18.27 -3.61
CA VAL A 53 3.04 18.89 -3.99
C VAL A 53 4.18 17.97 -4.45
N VAL A 54 3.92 16.67 -4.68
CA VAL A 54 4.95 15.78 -5.25
C VAL A 54 5.06 15.96 -6.75
N ARG A 55 6.26 16.32 -7.23
CA ARG A 55 6.55 16.45 -8.66
C ARG A 55 7.01 15.11 -9.22
N LYS A 56 6.59 14.81 -10.45
CA LYS A 56 6.86 13.51 -11.09
C LYS A 56 8.36 13.30 -11.32
N GLU A 57 9.08 14.39 -11.53
CA GLU A 57 10.51 14.43 -11.80
C GLU A 57 11.34 14.06 -10.56
N ASP A 58 10.77 14.19 -9.35
CA ASP A 58 11.45 13.87 -8.10
C ASP A 58 11.34 12.37 -7.75
N ILE A 59 10.48 11.60 -8.42
CA ILE A 59 10.25 10.18 -8.14
C ILE A 59 11.54 9.34 -8.10
N PRO A 60 12.52 9.48 -9.03
CA PRO A 60 13.76 8.73 -8.96
C PRO A 60 14.56 9.00 -7.68
N ALA A 61 14.62 10.26 -7.24
CA ALA A 61 15.33 10.64 -6.02
C ALA A 61 14.59 10.15 -4.76
N LEU A 62 13.26 10.29 -4.72
CA LEU A 62 12.43 9.79 -3.63
C LEU A 62 12.50 8.26 -3.49
N ALA A 63 12.57 7.53 -4.60
CA ALA A 63 12.70 6.08 -4.58
C ALA A 63 14.05 5.62 -4.03
N GLN A 64 15.14 6.33 -4.36
CA GLN A 64 16.46 6.05 -3.79
C GLN A 64 16.50 6.35 -2.29
N ALA A 65 15.93 7.48 -1.86
CA ALA A 65 15.83 7.83 -0.46
C ALA A 65 15.02 6.78 0.32
N ALA A 66 13.89 6.33 -0.23
CA ALA A 66 13.07 5.28 0.38
C ALA A 66 13.81 3.93 0.44
N LEU A 67 14.57 3.54 -0.58
CA LEU A 67 15.36 2.31 -0.55
C LEU A 67 16.44 2.33 0.55
N ALA A 68 17.03 3.50 0.80
CA ALA A 68 18.05 3.69 1.84
C ALA A 68 17.47 3.90 3.25
N ASP A 69 16.15 4.06 3.39
CA ASP A 69 15.50 4.27 4.67
C ASP A 69 15.55 2.99 5.55
N VAL A 70 15.85 3.17 6.83
CA VAL A 70 15.99 2.05 7.79
C VAL A 70 14.72 1.21 7.93
N CYS A 71 13.54 1.81 7.71
CA CYS A 71 12.27 1.10 7.80
C CYS A 71 12.08 0.12 6.63
N THR A 72 12.68 0.37 5.47
CA THR A 72 12.51 -0.46 4.26
C THR A 72 12.98 -1.89 4.48
N GLY A 73 14.03 -2.10 5.29
CA GLY A 73 14.52 -3.43 5.65
C GLY A 73 13.50 -4.27 6.46
N GLY A 74 12.51 -3.63 7.11
CA GLY A 74 11.43 -4.31 7.82
C GLY A 74 10.24 -4.72 6.94
N ASN A 75 10.22 -4.33 5.66
CA ASN A 75 9.12 -4.65 4.77
C ASN A 75 9.07 -6.16 4.50
N PRO A 76 7.92 -6.84 4.65
CA PRO A 76 7.83 -8.30 4.49
C PRO A 76 8.13 -8.78 3.06
N ARG A 77 8.18 -7.86 2.09
CA ARG A 77 8.65 -8.09 0.73
C ARG A 77 9.92 -7.27 0.52
N GLU A 78 11.03 -7.94 0.19
CA GLU A 78 12.22 -7.23 -0.28
C GLU A 78 11.88 -6.38 -1.51
N ALA A 79 12.21 -5.09 -1.44
CA ALA A 79 11.87 -4.12 -2.47
C ALA A 79 13.11 -3.76 -3.27
N SER A 80 13.03 -3.87 -4.60
CA SER A 80 14.02 -3.29 -5.48
C SER A 80 13.76 -1.79 -5.70
N LEU A 81 14.77 -1.04 -6.18
CA LEU A 81 14.57 0.34 -6.61
C LEU A 81 13.45 0.46 -7.66
N ALA A 82 13.39 -0.49 -8.60
CA ALA A 82 12.38 -0.53 -9.65
C ALA A 82 10.97 -0.75 -9.07
N ASP A 83 10.81 -1.60 -8.05
CA ASP A 83 9.54 -1.77 -7.35
C ASP A 83 9.10 -0.44 -6.72
N ILE A 84 10.00 0.25 -6.01
CA ILE A 84 9.68 1.51 -5.31
C ILE A 84 9.34 2.63 -6.31
N VAL A 85 10.09 2.75 -7.41
CA VAL A 85 9.74 3.69 -8.50
C VAL A 85 8.35 3.38 -9.05
N GLY A 86 8.05 2.10 -9.31
CA GLY A 86 6.73 1.69 -9.78
C GLY A 86 5.60 2.04 -8.79
N LEU A 87 5.86 1.93 -7.48
CA LEU A 87 4.90 2.32 -6.44
C LEU A 87 4.65 3.84 -6.43
N TYR A 88 5.71 4.65 -6.49
CA TYR A 88 5.56 6.10 -6.60
C TYR A 88 4.79 6.49 -7.85
N GLN A 89 5.05 5.84 -9.00
CA GLN A 89 4.32 6.09 -10.24
C GLN A 89 2.84 5.68 -10.16
N ALA A 90 2.52 4.59 -9.47
CA ALA A 90 1.14 4.14 -9.29
C ALA A 90 0.34 5.03 -8.32
N ALA A 91 1.02 5.68 -7.38
CA ALA A 91 0.42 6.60 -6.41
C ALA A 91 0.40 8.07 -6.86
N TRP A 92 1.11 8.42 -7.94
CA TRP A 92 1.21 9.79 -8.47
C TRP A 92 0.01 10.20 -9.31
#